data_AF-A0A813KWE3-F1
#
_entry.id   AF-A0A813KWE3-F1
#
_cell.length_a   1.000
_cell.length_b   1.000
_cell.length_c   1.000
_cell.angle_alpha   90.00
_cell.angle_beta   90.00
_cell.angle_gamma   90.00
#
_symmetry.space_group_name_H-M   'P 1'
#
loop_
_entity.id
_entity.type
_entity.pdbx_description
1 polymer ?
#
loop_
_entity_poly.entity_id
_entity_poly.type
_entity_poly.pdbx_seq_one_letter_code
_entity_poly.pdbx_strand_id
1 'polypeptide(L)'
;MAAALAATHRQYVKEFVDADLAYLWDENEVALLYQYNFGQNYRTMRRFAALGDTSVEVRLAFQTDLGLDPTAAAPAGAANRAAVASLVSSWELSKDYIQRESQLRAESKVLGIKTHSNVAERQAMKRAVETILGKLPPKETPHPDYLATKLEEVEQDELMALTFDMVAHAEEQEVNELISNLDATGRVQVSRSKAKGKLPVKSEEFRMKIKIEAHVWLMLAAKCRNKVWLQGLTVSDWSRFTDFILGDKVRRMQIPMPDKKAKKGAPKGDGRGAGAKSQLALLDRAKTAATTRLKFVNVTLDGTPICYAFNGEAGCQTDGCARAHVCKVIGCLSPDHGKTGHEGYKPKGTGKGQAFQ
;
A
#
# COMPACT_ATOMS: atom_id res chain seq x y z
N MET A 1 43.15 -8.58 29.47
CA MET A 1 41.89 -9.35 29.69
C MET A 1 40.65 -8.46 29.70
N ALA A 2 40.61 -7.33 30.44
CA ALA A 2 39.43 -6.45 30.50
C ALA A 2 38.95 -5.91 29.13
N ALA A 3 39.86 -5.56 28.22
CA ALA A 3 39.50 -5.11 26.87
C ALA A 3 38.87 -6.21 25.99
N ALA A 4 39.31 -7.46 26.15
CA ALA A 4 38.74 -8.61 25.45
C ALA A 4 37.33 -8.92 25.97
N LEU A 5 37.13 -8.85 27.29
CA LEU A 5 35.82 -9.01 27.92
C LEU A 5 34.84 -7.92 27.46
N ALA A 6 35.28 -6.65 27.41
CA ALA A 6 34.47 -5.55 26.91
C ALA A 6 34.08 -5.72 25.42
N ALA A 7 34.99 -6.25 24.60
CA ALA A 7 34.67 -6.57 23.21
C ALA A 7 33.61 -7.68 23.10
N THR A 8 33.72 -8.72 23.92
CA THR A 8 32.72 -9.80 24.00
C THR A 8 31.36 -9.27 24.46
N HIS A 9 31.32 -8.41 25.47
CA HIS A 9 30.08 -7.80 25.97
C HIS A 9 29.40 -6.94 24.89
N ARG A 10 30.17 -6.11 24.16
CA ARG A 10 29.64 -5.31 23.04
C ARG A 10 29.08 -6.18 21.92
N GLN A 11 29.77 -7.27 21.59
CA GLN A 11 29.31 -8.20 20.57
C GLN A 11 28.00 -8.87 20.99
N TYR A 12 27.90 -9.29 22.26
CA TYR A 12 26.69 -9.89 22.80
C TYR A 12 25.51 -8.91 22.76
N VAL A 13 25.69 -7.67 23.22
CA VAL A 13 24.65 -6.64 23.17
C VAL A 13 24.19 -6.41 21.73
N LYS A 14 25.12 -6.29 20.79
CA LYS A 14 24.77 -6.09 19.37
C LYS A 14 23.99 -7.25 18.73
N GLU A 15 24.22 -8.48 19.19
CA GLU A 15 23.63 -9.68 18.59
C GLU A 15 22.29 -10.07 19.21
N PHE A 16 22.16 -9.93 20.53
CA PHE A 16 21.00 -10.45 21.27
C PHE A 16 20.05 -9.38 21.82
N VAL A 17 20.50 -8.13 21.95
CA VAL A 17 19.69 -7.02 22.43
C VAL A 17 19.11 -6.27 21.24
N ASP A 18 17.85 -5.84 21.38
CA ASP A 18 17.18 -5.01 20.39
C ASP A 18 17.96 -3.71 20.16
N ALA A 19 18.05 -3.28 18.89
CA ALA A 19 18.87 -2.14 18.51
C ALA A 19 18.38 -0.84 19.15
N ASP A 20 17.06 -0.69 19.27
CA ASP A 20 16.43 0.48 19.88
C ASP A 20 16.70 0.55 21.39
N LEU A 21 16.75 -0.61 22.08
CA LEU A 21 17.08 -0.68 23.50
C LEU A 21 18.57 -0.39 23.76
N ALA A 22 19.46 -0.90 22.91
CA ALA A 22 20.89 -0.62 23.00
C ALA A 22 21.19 0.88 22.80
N TYR A 23 20.55 1.52 21.83
CA TYR A 23 20.67 2.96 21.60
C TYR A 23 20.21 3.77 22.82
N LEU A 24 19.07 3.38 23.43
CA LEU A 24 18.55 4.05 24.61
C LEU A 24 19.49 3.96 25.81
N TRP A 25 20.15 2.82 26.01
CA TRP A 25 21.15 2.65 27.07
C TRP A 25 22.41 3.47 26.82
N ASP A 26 22.85 3.59 25.56
CA ASP A 26 24.00 4.42 25.19
C ASP A 26 23.69 5.92 25.39
N GLU A 27 22.49 6.38 25.04
CA GLU A 27 22.06 7.77 25.23
C GLU A 27 21.98 8.18 26.72
N ASN A 28 21.63 7.25 27.60
CA ASN A 28 21.56 7.47 29.05
C ASN A 28 22.88 7.13 29.78
N GLU A 29 23.97 6.91 29.04
CA GLU A 29 25.31 6.62 29.57
C GLU A 29 25.36 5.39 30.50
N VAL A 30 24.54 4.37 30.24
CA VAL A 30 24.54 3.13 31.03
C VAL A 30 25.83 2.35 30.78
N ALA A 31 26.57 2.01 31.84
CA ALA A 31 27.82 1.30 31.71
C ALA A 31 27.66 -0.08 31.04
N LEU A 32 28.62 -0.44 30.19
CA LEU A 32 28.60 -1.66 29.35
C LEU A 32 28.38 -2.96 30.15
N LEU A 33 28.88 -3.04 31.38
CA LEU A 33 28.67 -4.19 32.26
C LEU A 33 27.17 -4.38 32.57
N TYR A 34 26.46 -3.28 32.85
CA TYR A 34 25.02 -3.32 33.14
C TYR A 34 24.22 -3.61 31.87
N GLN A 35 24.61 -3.05 30.72
CA GLN A 35 24.00 -3.38 29.44
C GLN A 35 24.08 -4.88 29.13
N TYR A 36 25.24 -5.50 29.37
CA TYR A 36 25.42 -6.95 29.19
C TYR A 36 24.55 -7.77 30.15
N ASN A 37 24.58 -7.44 31.44
CA ASN A 37 23.82 -8.17 32.46
C ASN A 37 22.31 -8.08 32.21
N PHE A 38 21.77 -6.89 31.91
CA PHE A 38 20.37 -6.75 31.55
C PHE A 38 20.06 -7.40 30.21
N GLY A 39 20.94 -7.31 29.22
CA GLY A 39 20.77 -7.93 27.91
C GLY A 39 20.66 -9.46 27.94
N GLN A 40 21.06 -10.13 29.03
CA GLN A 40 20.81 -11.56 29.22
C GLN A 40 19.31 -11.85 29.37
N ASN A 41 18.62 -11.06 30.20
CA ASN A 41 17.25 -11.31 30.63
C ASN A 41 16.23 -10.44 29.85
N TYR A 42 16.55 -9.15 29.66
CA TYR A 42 15.70 -8.14 29.03
C TYR A 42 16.24 -7.80 27.64
N ARG A 43 15.93 -8.67 26.68
CA ARG A 43 16.42 -8.55 25.29
C ARG A 43 15.64 -7.55 24.43
N THR A 44 14.42 -7.20 24.83
CA THR A 44 13.53 -6.34 24.05
C THR A 44 13.07 -5.15 24.87
N MET A 45 12.85 -4.03 24.19
CA MET A 45 12.38 -2.80 24.80
C MET A 45 11.05 -3.00 25.55
N ARG A 46 10.14 -3.81 24.99
CA ARG A 46 8.86 -4.16 25.64
C ARG A 46 9.02 -4.93 26.94
N ARG A 47 9.98 -5.86 27.02
CA ARG A 47 10.25 -6.61 28.25
C ARG A 47 10.90 -5.72 29.30
N PHE A 48 11.77 -4.81 28.88
CA PHE A 48 12.40 -3.84 29.77
C PHE A 48 11.37 -2.86 30.35
N ALA A 49 10.49 -2.30 29.52
CA ALA A 49 9.42 -1.40 29.97
C ALA A 49 8.42 -2.07 30.94
N ALA A 50 8.20 -3.38 30.80
CA ALA A 50 7.30 -4.17 31.64
C ALA A 50 7.94 -4.65 32.96
N LEU A 51 9.15 -4.18 33.30
CA LEU A 51 9.86 -4.59 34.52
C LEU A 51 9.11 -4.22 35.81
N GLY A 52 8.36 -3.12 35.79
CA GLY A 52 7.56 -2.67 36.91
C GLY A 52 6.62 -1.55 36.48
N ASP A 53 5.70 -1.17 37.36
CA ASP A 53 4.76 -0.08 37.08
C ASP A 53 5.29 1.24 37.62
N THR A 54 6.01 1.20 38.76
CA THR A 54 6.54 2.38 39.45
C THR A 54 8.07 2.43 39.46
N SER A 55 8.63 3.64 39.49
CA SER A 55 10.10 3.84 39.59
C SER A 55 10.70 3.33 40.90
N VAL A 56 9.86 3.03 41.91
CA VAL A 56 10.30 2.45 43.19
C VAL A 56 10.52 0.95 43.05
N GLU A 57 9.58 0.24 42.45
CA GLU A 57 9.70 -1.19 42.15
C GLU A 57 10.91 -1.47 41.26
N VAL A 58 11.10 -0.65 40.23
CA VAL A 58 12.22 -0.79 39.29
C VAL A 58 13.56 -0.57 39.99
N ARG A 59 13.66 0.39 40.91
CA ARG A 59 14.87 0.59 41.73
C ARG A 59 15.15 -0.60 42.64
N LEU A 60 14.13 -1.22 43.22
CA LEU A 60 14.27 -2.42 44.04
C LEU A 60 14.68 -3.64 43.20
N ALA A 61 14.12 -3.78 42.00
CA ALA A 61 14.51 -4.82 41.05
C ALA A 61 16.00 -4.68 40.66
N PHE A 62 16.45 -3.45 40.36
CA PHE A 62 17.86 -3.19 40.05
C PHE A 62 18.80 -3.46 41.23
N GLN A 63 18.38 -3.18 42.47
CA GLN A 63 19.14 -3.54 43.66
C GLN A 63 19.29 -5.05 43.81
N THR A 64 18.20 -5.79 43.58
CA THR A 64 18.17 -7.26 43.72
C THR A 64 18.98 -7.95 42.63
N ASP A 65 18.84 -7.51 41.38
CA ASP A 65 19.43 -8.16 40.22
C ASP A 65 20.93 -7.83 40.02
N LEU A 66 21.36 -6.61 40.37
CA LEU A 66 22.73 -6.15 40.15
C LEU A 66 23.55 -5.96 41.43
N GLY A 67 22.94 -6.12 42.61
CA GLY A 67 23.59 -5.81 43.89
C GLY A 67 23.98 -4.33 44.01
N LEU A 68 23.30 -3.44 43.25
CA LEU A 68 23.53 -2.00 43.28
C LEU A 68 22.95 -1.40 44.56
N ASP A 69 23.63 -1.60 45.69
CA ASP A 69 23.20 -0.99 46.95
C ASP A 69 23.45 0.54 46.92
N PRO A 70 22.39 1.39 46.94
CA PRO A 70 22.53 2.84 46.99
C PRO A 70 22.94 3.36 48.37
N THR A 71 22.87 2.51 49.40
CA THR A 71 23.21 2.81 50.81
C THR A 71 24.66 2.47 51.17
N ALA A 72 25.41 1.87 50.25
CA ALA A 72 26.83 1.60 50.43
C ALA A 72 27.63 2.89 50.69
N ALA A 73 28.70 2.79 51.50
CA ALA A 73 29.55 3.92 51.84
C ALA A 73 30.17 4.60 50.60
N ALA A 74 30.40 5.91 50.68
CA ALA A 74 31.10 6.67 49.63
C ALA A 74 32.53 6.13 49.48
N PRO A 75 33.09 5.96 48.26
CA PRO A 75 32.67 6.50 46.95
C PRO A 75 31.80 5.55 46.10
N ALA A 76 31.70 4.27 46.47
CA ALA A 76 30.96 3.26 45.69
C ALA A 76 29.45 3.52 45.66
N GLY A 77 28.86 3.99 46.76
CA GLY A 77 27.43 4.31 46.81
C GLY A 77 27.00 5.45 45.87
N ALA A 78 27.87 6.44 45.63
CA ALA A 78 27.57 7.54 44.71
C ALA A 78 27.54 7.06 43.24
N ALA A 79 28.51 6.22 42.86
CA ALA A 79 28.54 5.58 41.55
C ALA A 79 27.34 4.65 41.33
N ASN A 80 26.96 3.87 42.36
CA ASN A 80 25.79 3.00 42.30
C ASN A 80 24.49 3.80 42.12
N ARG A 81 24.33 4.93 42.83
CA ARG A 81 23.16 5.81 42.66
C ARG A 81 23.10 6.44 41.26
N ALA A 82 24.23 6.86 40.71
CA ALA A 82 24.29 7.39 39.35
C ALA A 82 23.91 6.32 38.31
N ALA A 83 24.45 5.11 38.44
CA ALA A 83 24.10 3.99 37.56
C ALA A 83 22.61 3.62 37.64
N VAL A 84 22.04 3.56 38.85
CA VAL A 84 20.60 3.33 39.03
C VAL A 84 19.78 4.46 38.41
N ALA A 85 20.20 5.72 38.53
CA ALA A 85 19.49 6.84 37.93
C ALA A 85 19.46 6.74 36.39
N SER A 86 20.61 6.48 35.74
CA SER A 86 20.68 6.27 34.29
C SER A 86 19.77 5.12 33.82
N LEU A 87 19.74 4.01 34.56
CA LEU A 87 18.89 2.87 34.25
C LEU A 87 17.40 3.19 34.40
N VAL A 88 17.01 3.88 35.47
CA VAL A 88 15.61 4.30 35.69
C VAL A 88 15.17 5.28 34.61
N SER A 89 16.00 6.25 34.24
CA SER A 89 15.70 7.18 33.14
C SER A 89 15.56 6.45 31.81
N SER A 90 16.42 5.47 31.52
CA SER A 90 16.26 4.63 30.32
C SER A 90 14.96 3.82 30.35
N TRP A 91 14.52 3.34 31.53
CA TRP A 91 13.26 2.61 31.66
C TRP A 91 12.04 3.51 31.45
N GLU A 92 12.03 4.72 32.03
CA GLU A 92 10.95 5.70 31.84
C GLU A 92 10.80 6.08 30.36
N LEU A 93 11.92 6.41 29.69
CA LEU A 93 11.94 6.69 28.26
C LEU A 93 11.46 5.50 27.42
N SER A 94 11.74 4.27 27.87
CA SER A 94 11.28 3.08 27.15
C SER A 94 9.76 2.94 27.15
N LYS A 95 9.10 3.30 28.27
CA LYS A 95 7.63 3.32 28.39
C LYS A 95 7.04 4.38 27.48
N ASP A 96 7.61 5.59 27.49
CA ASP A 96 7.17 6.69 26.63
C ASP A 96 7.25 6.34 25.14
N TYR A 97 8.34 5.69 24.73
CA TYR A 97 8.52 5.29 23.34
C TYR A 97 7.47 4.26 22.91
N ILE A 98 7.25 3.21 23.71
CA ILE A 98 6.24 2.17 23.42
C ILE A 98 4.84 2.78 23.39
N GLN A 99 4.53 3.68 24.33
CA GLN A 99 3.24 4.35 24.36
C GLN A 99 3.03 5.18 23.09
N ARG A 100 4.00 6.01 22.69
CA ARG A 100 3.93 6.81 21.47
C ARG A 100 3.86 5.95 20.21
N GLU A 101 4.65 4.89 20.12
CA GLU A 101 4.58 3.94 19.00
C GLU A 101 3.20 3.28 18.92
N SER A 102 2.64 2.84 20.04
CA SER A 102 1.31 2.22 20.11
C SER A 102 0.21 3.20 19.70
N GLN A 103 0.31 4.46 20.12
CA GLN A 103 -0.63 5.52 19.78
C GLN A 103 -0.56 5.84 18.28
N LEU A 104 0.64 6.04 17.72
CA LEU A 104 0.82 6.28 16.29
C LEU A 104 0.29 5.11 15.44
N ARG A 105 0.51 3.87 15.89
CA ARG A 105 -0.02 2.68 15.21
C ARG A 105 -1.54 2.62 15.28
N ALA A 106 -2.14 3.00 16.41
CA ALA A 106 -3.60 3.07 16.56
C ALA A 106 -4.20 4.20 15.70
N GLU A 107 -3.61 5.39 15.71
CA GLU A 107 -4.04 6.55 14.91
C GLU A 107 -3.98 6.24 13.41
N SER A 108 -2.90 5.59 12.95
CA SER A 108 -2.76 5.17 11.54
C SER A 108 -3.87 4.22 11.10
N LYS A 109 -4.23 3.25 11.96
CA LYS A 109 -5.34 2.31 11.70
C LYS A 109 -6.68 3.03 11.63
N VAL A 110 -6.94 3.99 12.52
CA VAL A 110 -8.19 4.78 12.53
C VAL A 110 -8.31 5.66 11.28
N LEU A 111 -7.20 6.28 10.85
CA LEU A 111 -7.18 7.15 9.68
C LEU A 111 -7.12 6.38 8.35
N GLY A 112 -7.02 5.04 8.38
CA GLY A 112 -6.81 4.22 7.18
C GLY A 112 -5.51 4.54 6.45
N ILE A 113 -4.56 5.20 7.12
CA ILE A 113 -3.24 5.51 6.58
C ILE A 113 -2.36 4.30 6.83
N LYS A 114 -1.67 3.86 5.77
CA LYS A 114 -0.77 2.72 5.85
C LYS A 114 0.28 2.92 6.95
N THR A 115 0.39 1.96 7.85
CA THR A 115 1.44 1.96 8.87
C THR A 115 2.75 1.69 8.17
N HIS A 116 3.65 2.67 8.16
CA HIS A 116 4.99 2.46 7.65
C HIS A 116 5.70 1.44 8.54
N SER A 117 6.27 0.39 7.95
CA SER A 117 7.15 -0.52 8.68
C SER A 117 8.35 0.28 9.21
N ASN A 118 8.70 0.14 10.48
CA ASN A 118 9.86 0.83 11.06
C ASN A 118 11.16 0.41 10.34
N VAL A 119 12.12 1.32 10.21
CA VAL A 119 13.45 1.07 9.63
C VAL A 119 14.14 -0.11 10.32
N ALA A 120 14.06 -0.18 11.65
CA ALA A 120 14.64 -1.26 12.44
C ALA A 120 14.03 -2.62 12.07
N GLU A 121 12.70 -2.71 11.98
CA GLU A 121 12.00 -3.93 11.56
C GLU A 121 12.39 -4.36 10.14
N ARG A 122 12.51 -3.42 9.21
CA ARG A 122 12.95 -3.71 7.84
C ARG A 122 14.37 -4.28 7.80
N GLN A 123 15.28 -3.70 8.57
CA GLN A 123 16.65 -4.21 8.66
C GLN A 123 16.70 -5.60 9.31
N ALA A 124 15.88 -5.86 10.33
CA ALA A 124 15.79 -7.17 10.96
C ALA A 124 15.28 -8.23 9.98
N MET A 125 14.22 -7.92 9.21
CA MET A 125 13.71 -8.81 8.15
C MET A 125 14.77 -9.06 7.07
N LYS A 126 15.49 -8.03 6.64
CA LYS A 126 16.58 -8.17 5.66
C LYS A 126 17.70 -9.07 6.18
N ARG A 127 18.18 -8.86 7.41
CA ARG A 127 19.23 -9.69 8.01
C ARG A 127 18.82 -11.16 8.14
N ALA A 128 17.56 -11.42 8.47
CA ALA A 128 17.03 -12.78 8.55
C ALA A 128 17.08 -13.49 7.18
N VAL A 129 16.70 -12.79 6.11
CA VAL A 129 16.79 -13.33 4.74
C VAL A 129 18.24 -13.46 4.28
N GLU A 130 19.12 -12.51 4.60
CA GLU A 130 20.54 -12.57 4.26
C GLU A 130 21.27 -13.73 4.96
N THR A 131 20.77 -14.18 6.11
CA THR A 131 21.30 -15.36 6.79
C THR A 131 21.01 -16.65 6.01
N ILE A 132 19.88 -16.69 5.28
CA ILE A 132 19.43 -17.87 4.53
C ILE A 132 19.98 -17.86 3.10
N LEU A 133 19.98 -16.71 2.43
CA LEU A 133 20.32 -16.57 1.01
C LEU A 133 21.70 -15.99 0.75
N GLY A 134 22.37 -15.46 1.77
CA GLY A 134 23.56 -14.63 1.62
C GLY A 134 23.23 -13.16 1.35
N LYS A 135 24.26 -12.35 1.12
CA LYS A 135 24.12 -10.89 0.96
C LYS A 135 23.24 -10.55 -0.26
N LEU A 136 22.16 -9.80 -0.03
CA LEU A 136 21.25 -9.36 -1.07
C LEU A 136 21.80 -8.08 -1.74
N PRO A 137 22.01 -8.07 -3.07
CA PRO A 137 22.38 -6.84 -3.77
C PRO A 137 21.24 -5.82 -3.70
N PRO A 138 21.54 -4.51 -3.81
CA PRO A 138 20.53 -3.45 -3.64
C PRO A 138 19.41 -3.54 -4.68
N LYS A 139 19.73 -4.00 -5.89
CA LYS A 139 18.77 -4.25 -6.99
C LYS A 139 17.75 -5.36 -6.71
N GLU A 140 18.05 -6.25 -5.76
CA GLU A 140 17.18 -7.34 -5.35
C GLU A 140 16.50 -7.05 -4.00
N THR A 141 16.88 -5.95 -3.35
CA THR A 141 16.22 -5.49 -2.13
C THR A 141 14.87 -4.87 -2.51
N PRO A 142 13.76 -5.32 -1.90
CA PRO A 142 12.45 -4.77 -2.20
C PRO A 142 12.30 -3.34 -1.69
N HIS A 143 11.42 -2.58 -2.35
CA HIS A 143 11.07 -1.23 -1.92
C HIS A 143 10.35 -1.24 -0.55
N PRO A 144 10.68 -0.31 0.37
CA PRO A 144 10.08 -0.26 1.71
C PRO A 144 8.54 -0.15 1.69
N ASP A 145 7.98 0.65 0.78
CA ASP A 145 6.51 0.83 0.70
C ASP A 145 5.77 -0.41 0.19
N TYR A 146 6.43 -1.18 -0.68
CA TYR A 146 5.87 -2.43 -1.18
C TYR A 146 5.84 -3.48 -0.07
N LEU A 147 6.93 -3.60 0.68
CA LEU A 147 7.01 -4.46 1.85
C LEU A 147 5.98 -4.09 2.92
N ALA A 148 5.79 -2.80 3.21
CA ALA A 148 4.78 -2.33 4.16
C ALA A 148 3.36 -2.68 3.69
N THR A 149 3.06 -2.50 2.40
CA THR A 149 1.76 -2.88 1.84
C THR A 149 1.49 -4.36 1.96
N LYS A 150 2.48 -5.22 1.63
CA LYS A 150 2.31 -6.66 1.77
C LYS A 150 2.19 -7.08 3.23
N LEU A 151 2.91 -6.45 4.14
CA LEU A 151 2.79 -6.72 5.57
C LEU A 151 1.37 -6.44 6.08
N GLU A 152 0.72 -5.36 5.64
CA GLU A 152 -0.67 -5.06 6.00
C GLU A 152 -1.65 -6.12 5.48
N GLU A 153 -1.49 -6.55 4.22
CA GLU A 153 -2.31 -7.63 3.64
C GLU A 153 -2.16 -8.94 4.44
N VAL A 154 -0.93 -9.25 4.91
CA VAL A 154 -0.67 -10.41 5.78
C VAL A 154 -1.27 -10.25 7.18
N GLU A 155 -1.25 -9.03 7.75
CA GLU A 155 -1.88 -8.73 9.05
C GLU A 155 -3.41 -8.83 8.97
N GLN A 156 -4.01 -8.49 7.83
CA GLN A 156 -5.46 -8.52 7.59
C GLN A 156 -5.98 -9.88 7.08
N ASP A 157 -5.10 -10.82 6.73
CA ASP A 157 -5.43 -12.09 6.05
C ASP A 157 -6.18 -11.93 4.70
N GLU A 158 -6.09 -10.73 4.09
CA GLU A 158 -6.68 -10.42 2.79
C GLU A 158 -5.58 -10.31 1.74
N LEU A 159 -5.12 -11.46 1.25
CA LEU A 159 -4.07 -11.50 0.22
C LEU A 159 -4.64 -11.10 -1.14
N MET A 160 -4.16 -9.98 -1.67
CA MET A 160 -4.46 -9.56 -3.03
C MET A 160 -3.25 -9.77 -3.95
N ALA A 161 -3.52 -10.30 -5.14
CA ALA A 161 -2.53 -10.34 -6.21
C ALA A 161 -2.30 -8.90 -6.70
N LEU A 162 -1.20 -8.28 -6.26
CA LEU A 162 -0.79 -6.98 -6.75
C LEU A 162 -0.23 -7.15 -8.16
N THR A 163 -0.56 -6.19 -9.02
CA THR A 163 -0.02 -6.12 -10.37
C THR A 163 1.48 -5.87 -10.34
N PHE A 164 2.21 -6.40 -11.33
CA PHE A 164 3.68 -6.27 -11.40
C PHE A 164 4.19 -4.82 -11.51
N ASP A 165 3.33 -3.84 -11.77
CA ASP A 165 3.66 -2.42 -11.69
C ASP A 165 3.89 -1.97 -10.24
N MET A 166 3.36 -2.66 -9.24
CA MET A 166 3.57 -2.31 -7.83
C MET A 166 4.84 -2.96 -7.25
N VAL A 167 5.39 -3.98 -7.91
CA VAL A 167 6.65 -4.61 -7.50
C VAL A 167 7.82 -3.71 -7.90
N ALA A 168 8.35 -3.00 -6.89
CA ALA A 168 9.45 -2.06 -7.02
C ALA A 168 10.69 -2.52 -6.23
N HIS A 169 11.86 -2.21 -6.79
CA HIS A 169 13.16 -2.39 -6.14
C HIS A 169 13.54 -1.15 -5.31
N ALA A 170 14.48 -1.30 -4.37
CA ALA A 170 14.89 -0.24 -3.46
C ALA A 170 15.49 1.01 -4.16
N GLU A 171 16.04 0.86 -5.37
CA GLU A 171 16.61 1.96 -6.17
C GLU A 171 15.62 2.53 -7.21
N GLU A 172 14.39 2.01 -7.30
CA GLU A 172 13.40 2.54 -8.24
C GLU A 172 12.99 3.94 -7.80
N GLN A 173 13.05 4.92 -8.71
CA GLN A 173 12.76 6.32 -8.41
C GLN A 173 11.41 6.47 -7.69
N GLU A 174 11.46 7.03 -6.48
CA GLU A 174 10.28 7.49 -5.76
C GLU A 174 9.58 8.58 -6.58
N VAL A 175 8.45 8.24 -7.18
CA VAL A 175 7.48 9.26 -7.59
C VAL A 175 6.73 9.67 -6.33
N ASN A 176 7.34 10.51 -5.49
CA ASN A 176 6.68 11.14 -4.34
C ASN A 176 5.78 12.28 -4.83
N GLU A 177 4.75 11.97 -5.61
CA GLU A 177 3.67 12.95 -5.80
C GLU A 177 2.86 12.99 -4.49
N LEU A 178 2.93 14.12 -3.78
CA LEU A 178 2.04 14.41 -2.67
C LEU A 178 0.66 14.71 -3.24
N ILE A 179 -0.32 13.87 -2.93
CA ILE A 179 -1.73 14.10 -3.25
C ILE A 179 -2.36 14.73 -2.01
N SER A 180 -2.64 16.03 -2.07
CA SER A 180 -3.47 16.71 -1.09
C SER A 180 -4.95 16.46 -1.40
N ASN A 181 -5.62 15.70 -0.55
CA ASN A 181 -7.07 15.54 -0.56
C ASN A 181 -7.68 16.40 0.55
N LEU A 182 -8.80 17.05 0.25
CA LEU A 182 -9.61 17.75 1.24
C LEU A 182 -10.74 16.83 1.68
N ASP A 183 -10.81 16.50 2.96
CA ASP A 183 -11.94 15.78 3.52
C ASP A 183 -13.18 16.71 3.64
N ALA A 184 -14.39 16.17 3.72
CA ALA A 184 -15.64 16.92 3.83
C ALA A 184 -15.69 17.85 5.06
N THR A 185 -14.82 17.63 6.03
CA THR A 185 -14.64 18.46 7.23
C THR A 185 -13.58 19.57 7.07
N GLY A 186 -13.03 19.78 5.87
CA GLY A 186 -12.02 20.80 5.60
C GLY A 186 -10.61 20.47 6.10
N ARG A 187 -10.32 19.21 6.46
CA ARG A 187 -8.97 18.75 6.83
C ARG A 187 -8.20 18.35 5.57
N VAL A 188 -6.99 18.90 5.39
CA VAL A 188 -6.09 18.53 4.30
C VAL A 188 -5.40 17.22 4.67
N GLN A 189 -5.78 16.13 4.00
CA GLN A 189 -5.06 14.86 4.05
C GLN A 189 -3.98 14.86 2.97
N VAL A 190 -2.72 14.90 3.37
CA VAL A 190 -1.59 14.74 2.46
C VAL A 190 -1.27 13.24 2.38
N SER A 191 -1.59 12.62 1.25
CA SER A 191 -1.27 11.22 0.96
C SER A 191 -0.11 11.15 -0.03
N ARG A 192 0.88 10.31 0.24
CA ARG A 192 1.96 10.03 -0.73
C ARG A 192 1.42 9.06 -1.78
N SER A 193 1.62 9.39 -3.04
CA SER A 193 1.27 8.49 -4.15
C SER A 193 2.15 7.24 -4.14
N LYS A 194 1.59 6.14 -4.64
CA LYS A 194 2.29 4.86 -4.74
C LYS A 194 3.33 4.94 -5.84
N ALA A 195 4.59 4.60 -5.54
CA ALA A 195 5.59 4.37 -6.56
C ALA A 195 5.10 3.23 -7.48
N LYS A 196 4.74 3.57 -8.72
CA LYS A 196 4.40 2.59 -9.76
C LYS A 196 5.67 2.32 -10.57
N GLY A 197 6.19 1.12 -10.41
CA GLY A 197 7.24 0.59 -11.26
C GLY A 197 6.75 0.27 -12.67
N LYS A 198 7.70 0.09 -13.59
CA LYS A 198 7.39 -0.22 -15.00
C LYS A 198 6.92 -1.68 -15.12
N LEU A 199 5.88 -1.93 -15.93
CA LEU A 199 5.48 -3.30 -16.27
C LEU A 199 6.64 -4.01 -16.98
N PRO A 200 6.95 -5.28 -16.62
CA PRO A 200 8.02 -6.01 -17.28
C PRO A 200 7.64 -6.28 -18.73
N VAL A 201 8.50 -5.84 -19.66
CA VAL A 201 8.30 -6.04 -21.11
C VAL A 201 9.17 -7.20 -21.59
N LYS A 202 10.35 -7.36 -20.99
CA LYS A 202 11.31 -8.43 -21.34
C LYS A 202 11.23 -9.60 -20.37
N SER A 203 11.61 -10.78 -20.86
CA SER A 203 11.70 -11.99 -20.04
C SER A 203 12.63 -11.82 -18.84
N GLU A 204 13.77 -11.14 -19.01
CA GLU A 204 14.71 -10.87 -17.90
C GLU A 204 14.13 -9.92 -16.85
N GLU A 205 13.37 -8.91 -17.26
CA GLU A 205 12.70 -7.99 -16.35
C GLU A 205 11.63 -8.72 -15.52
N PHE A 206 10.93 -9.69 -16.13
CA PHE A 206 10.00 -10.55 -15.43
C PHE A 206 10.70 -11.45 -14.39
N ARG A 207 11.82 -12.10 -14.75
CA ARG A 207 12.62 -12.89 -13.80
C ARG A 207 13.05 -12.04 -12.60
N MET A 208 13.51 -10.82 -12.85
CA MET A 208 13.95 -9.92 -11.79
C MET A 208 12.80 -9.52 -10.85
N LYS A 209 11.61 -9.21 -11.38
CA LYS A 209 10.44 -8.88 -10.55
C LYS A 209 9.96 -10.06 -9.71
N ILE A 210 9.92 -11.26 -10.27
CA ILE A 210 9.57 -12.46 -9.48
C ILE A 210 10.63 -12.73 -8.42
N LYS A 211 11.91 -12.47 -8.70
CA LYS A 211 12.96 -12.58 -7.70
C LYS A 211 12.77 -11.58 -6.56
N ILE A 212 12.40 -10.33 -6.86
CA ILE A 212 12.08 -9.32 -5.82
C ILE A 212 10.87 -9.77 -5.00
N GLU A 213 9.82 -10.28 -5.66
CA GLU A 213 8.63 -10.84 -5.00
C GLU A 213 9.01 -11.97 -4.04
N ALA A 214 9.88 -12.89 -4.47
CA ALA A 214 10.41 -13.96 -3.62
C ALA A 214 11.08 -13.42 -2.35
N HIS A 215 11.91 -12.38 -2.48
CA HIS A 215 12.57 -11.76 -1.34
C HIS A 215 11.58 -11.09 -0.38
N VAL A 216 10.53 -10.43 -0.89
CA VAL A 216 9.47 -9.83 -0.07
C VAL A 216 8.79 -10.91 0.77
N TRP A 217 8.38 -12.01 0.15
CA TRP A 217 7.69 -13.09 0.86
C TRP A 217 8.59 -13.80 1.86
N LEU A 218 9.88 -13.91 1.59
CA LEU A 218 10.84 -14.45 2.58
C LEU A 218 11.07 -13.50 3.75
N MET A 219 11.11 -12.19 3.51
CA MET A 219 11.15 -11.19 4.58
C MET A 219 9.90 -11.26 5.46
N LEU A 220 8.73 -11.43 4.84
CA LEU A 220 7.46 -11.61 5.55
C LEU A 220 7.40 -12.93 6.32
N ALA A 221 7.86 -14.03 5.73
CA ALA A 221 7.93 -15.33 6.39
C ALA A 221 8.86 -15.31 7.61
N ALA A 222 9.96 -14.56 7.55
CA ALA A 222 10.87 -14.39 8.67
C ALA A 222 10.21 -13.68 9.87
N LYS A 223 9.33 -12.70 9.61
CA LYS A 223 8.58 -11.94 10.63
C LYS A 223 7.34 -12.68 11.11
N CYS A 224 6.50 -13.17 10.21
CA CYS A 224 5.19 -13.76 10.46
C CYS A 224 5.24 -15.30 10.49
N ARG A 225 6.14 -15.88 11.29
CA ARG A 225 6.33 -17.35 11.38
C ARG A 225 5.08 -18.12 11.87
N ASN A 226 4.15 -17.41 12.50
CA ASN A 226 2.89 -17.94 13.00
C ASN A 226 1.87 -18.24 11.88
N LYS A 227 2.08 -17.73 10.66
CA LYS A 227 1.19 -18.00 9.52
C LYS A 227 1.62 -19.31 8.84
N VAL A 228 0.75 -20.32 8.90
CA VAL A 228 1.03 -21.68 8.38
C VAL A 228 1.30 -21.67 6.87
N TRP A 229 0.61 -20.82 6.11
CA TRP A 229 0.76 -20.72 4.66
C TRP A 229 2.07 -20.04 4.20
N LEU A 230 2.84 -19.43 5.11
CA LEU A 230 4.20 -18.93 4.83
C LEU A 230 5.29 -19.95 5.17
N GLN A 231 4.95 -21.08 5.78
CA GLN A 231 5.93 -22.06 6.23
C GLN A 231 6.50 -22.83 5.04
N GLY A 232 7.83 -23.00 5.04
CA GLY A 232 8.53 -23.78 4.02
C GLY A 232 8.69 -23.08 2.67
N LEU A 233 8.36 -21.78 2.56
CA LEU A 233 8.57 -21.03 1.32
C LEU A 233 10.07 -20.91 1.02
N THR A 234 10.49 -21.34 -0.17
CA THR A 234 11.88 -21.27 -0.62
C THR A 234 12.01 -20.43 -1.89
N VAL A 235 13.21 -19.90 -2.16
CA VAL A 235 13.48 -19.20 -3.44
C VAL A 235 13.29 -20.12 -4.64
N SER A 236 13.58 -21.42 -4.49
CA SER A 236 13.41 -22.42 -5.55
C SER A 236 11.97 -22.54 -6.04
N ASP A 237 10.97 -22.31 -5.17
CA ASP A 237 9.56 -22.35 -5.58
C ASP A 237 9.26 -21.25 -6.61
N TRP A 238 9.82 -20.06 -6.39
CA TRP A 238 9.71 -18.91 -7.28
C TRP A 238 10.50 -19.12 -8.58
N SER A 239 11.69 -19.72 -8.51
CA SER A 239 12.45 -20.10 -9.70
C SER A 239 11.70 -21.11 -10.56
N ARG A 240 11.13 -22.15 -9.95
CA ARG A 240 10.35 -23.17 -10.64
C ARG A 240 9.09 -22.59 -11.30
N PHE A 241 8.43 -21.64 -10.62
CA PHE A 241 7.32 -20.89 -11.20
C PHE A 241 7.76 -20.05 -12.40
N THR A 242 8.88 -19.36 -12.30
CA THR A 242 9.43 -18.52 -13.38
C THR A 242 9.81 -19.36 -14.60
N ASP A 243 10.46 -20.51 -14.38
CA ASP A 243 10.85 -21.44 -15.44
C ASP A 243 9.65 -22.10 -16.10
N PHE A 244 8.56 -22.33 -15.35
CA PHE A 244 7.30 -22.81 -15.92
C PHE A 244 6.66 -21.77 -16.85
N ILE A 245 6.58 -20.51 -16.44
CA ILE A 245 5.99 -19.43 -17.26
C ILE A 245 6.84 -19.12 -18.51
N LEU A 246 8.17 -19.19 -18.39
CA LEU A 246 9.08 -18.95 -19.49
C LEU A 246 9.44 -20.21 -20.30
N GLY A 247 8.94 -21.37 -19.87
CA GLY A 247 9.18 -22.66 -20.51
C GLY A 247 8.33 -22.89 -21.75
N ASP A 248 8.67 -23.90 -22.53
CA ASP A 248 8.11 -24.14 -23.88
C ASP A 248 6.59 -24.32 -23.91
N LYS A 249 5.98 -24.74 -22.79
CA LYS A 249 4.53 -24.94 -22.67
C LYS A 249 3.75 -23.64 -22.65
N VAL A 250 4.30 -22.57 -22.06
CA VAL A 250 3.59 -21.29 -21.83
C VAL A 250 4.17 -20.19 -22.71
N ARG A 251 5.46 -20.29 -23.05
CA ARG A 251 6.16 -19.36 -23.94
C ARG A 251 5.43 -19.27 -25.28
N ARG A 252 4.94 -18.07 -25.61
CA ARG A 252 4.16 -17.72 -26.83
C ARG A 252 2.70 -18.18 -26.84
N MET A 253 2.16 -18.69 -25.73
CA MET A 253 0.72 -18.91 -25.63
C MET A 253 0.01 -17.55 -25.64
N GLN A 254 -0.73 -17.25 -26.71
CA GLN A 254 -1.58 -16.07 -26.78
C GLN A 254 -2.90 -16.40 -26.10
N ILE A 255 -3.16 -15.77 -24.97
CA ILE A 255 -4.50 -15.77 -24.38
C ILE A 255 -5.37 -14.94 -25.33
N PRO A 256 -6.52 -15.45 -25.81
CA PRO A 256 -7.48 -14.64 -26.55
C PRO A 256 -7.97 -13.52 -25.64
N MET A 257 -7.35 -12.35 -25.76
CA MET A 257 -7.82 -11.15 -25.11
C MET A 257 -9.09 -10.74 -25.86
N PRO A 258 -10.22 -10.44 -25.19
CA PRO A 258 -11.38 -9.87 -25.86
C PRO A 258 -10.92 -8.60 -26.59
N ASP A 259 -11.15 -8.56 -27.91
CA ASP A 259 -10.57 -7.60 -28.84
C ASP A 259 -10.65 -6.15 -28.37
N LYS A 260 -9.56 -5.64 -27.79
CA LYS A 260 -9.32 -4.19 -27.74
C LYS A 260 -8.86 -3.78 -29.13
N LYS A 261 -9.82 -3.43 -30.00
CA LYS A 261 -9.57 -2.83 -31.32
C LYS A 261 -8.42 -1.83 -31.23
N ALA A 262 -7.30 -2.18 -31.86
CA ALA A 262 -6.11 -1.36 -31.97
C ALA A 262 -6.47 -0.04 -32.69
N LYS A 263 -6.43 1.09 -31.96
CA LYS A 263 -6.44 2.42 -32.59
C LYS A 263 -5.07 2.66 -33.23
N LYS A 264 -4.92 2.32 -34.51
CA LYS A 264 -3.86 2.88 -35.37
C LYS A 264 -4.14 4.37 -35.61
N GLY A 265 -3.07 5.15 -35.59
CA GLY A 265 -3.08 6.61 -35.54
C GLY A 265 -3.69 7.30 -36.76
N ALA A 266 -4.25 8.48 -36.50
CA ALA A 266 -4.56 9.54 -37.45
C ALA A 266 -4.30 10.90 -36.74
N PRO A 267 -4.04 12.00 -37.49
CA PRO A 267 -3.23 13.11 -37.03
C PRO A 267 -3.93 14.01 -36.01
N LYS A 268 -3.08 14.70 -35.24
CA LYS A 268 -3.38 15.71 -34.23
C LYS A 268 -4.31 16.80 -34.79
N GLY A 269 -5.53 16.85 -34.29
CA GLY A 269 -6.48 17.95 -34.49
C GLY A 269 -6.94 18.46 -33.14
N ASP A 270 -6.66 19.74 -32.87
CA ASP A 270 -7.04 20.43 -31.64
C ASP A 270 -8.57 20.50 -31.52
N GLY A 271 -9.14 19.92 -30.46
CA GLY A 271 -10.58 19.89 -30.25
C GLY A 271 -10.97 19.38 -28.87
N ARG A 272 -11.53 20.29 -28.06
CA ARG A 272 -11.94 20.15 -26.66
C ARG A 272 -12.76 18.87 -26.40
N GLY A 273 -12.33 18.07 -25.42
CA GLY A 273 -13.02 16.86 -24.97
C GLY A 273 -14.20 17.14 -24.04
N ALA A 274 -15.28 16.38 -24.23
CA ALA A 274 -16.33 16.18 -23.23
C ALA A 274 -16.66 14.67 -23.16
N GLY A 275 -16.77 14.15 -21.93
CA GLY A 275 -16.54 12.75 -21.59
C GLY A 275 -17.60 11.75 -22.05
N ALA A 276 -17.13 10.63 -22.62
CA ALA A 276 -17.93 9.45 -22.92
C ALA A 276 -18.21 8.56 -21.69
N LYS A 277 -17.56 8.81 -20.54
CA LYS A 277 -17.74 8.01 -19.31
C LYS A 277 -19.01 8.32 -18.50
N SER A 278 -19.84 9.29 -18.91
CA SER A 278 -21.03 9.71 -18.13
C SER A 278 -22.38 9.23 -18.68
N GLN A 279 -22.45 8.62 -19.87
CA GLN A 279 -23.75 8.26 -20.47
C GLN A 279 -24.36 6.96 -19.92
N LEU A 280 -23.54 5.97 -19.55
CA LEU A 280 -24.02 4.75 -18.90
C LEU A 280 -24.54 5.05 -17.48
N ALA A 281 -23.88 5.96 -16.76
CA ALA A 281 -24.34 6.46 -15.46
C ALA A 281 -25.63 7.30 -15.54
N LEU A 282 -25.94 7.87 -16.72
CA LEU A 282 -27.20 8.60 -16.97
C LEU A 282 -28.39 7.66 -17.19
N LEU A 283 -28.14 6.43 -17.67
CA LEU A 283 -29.16 5.40 -17.85
C LEU A 283 -29.64 4.85 -16.50
N ASP A 284 -28.75 4.67 -15.53
CA ASP A 284 -29.13 4.26 -14.15
C ASP A 284 -29.85 5.37 -13.39
N ARG A 285 -29.46 6.63 -13.60
CA ARG A 285 -30.01 7.79 -12.89
C ARG A 285 -31.31 8.35 -13.50
N ALA A 286 -31.73 7.86 -14.67
CA ALA A 286 -32.98 8.25 -15.32
C ALA A 286 -34.20 7.49 -14.80
N LYS A 287 -34.03 6.37 -14.09
CA LYS A 287 -35.12 5.65 -13.42
C LYS A 287 -35.76 6.45 -12.28
N THR A 288 -35.14 7.53 -11.80
CA THR A 288 -35.50 8.19 -10.53
C THR A 288 -35.87 9.67 -10.61
N ALA A 289 -35.98 10.28 -11.81
CA ALA A 289 -36.24 11.72 -11.90
C ALA A 289 -37.37 12.08 -12.88
N ALA A 290 -38.56 12.33 -12.32
CA ALA A 290 -39.69 12.99 -12.97
C ALA A 290 -39.29 14.42 -13.38
N THR A 291 -38.70 14.59 -14.56
CA THR A 291 -38.44 15.90 -15.17
C THR A 291 -39.16 15.99 -16.52
N THR A 292 -39.94 17.05 -16.70
CA THR A 292 -40.79 17.37 -17.86
C THR A 292 -40.03 17.65 -19.18
N ARG A 293 -38.74 17.31 -19.27
CA ARG A 293 -37.92 17.46 -20.49
C ARG A 293 -37.30 16.13 -20.90
N LEU A 294 -37.62 15.69 -22.12
CA LEU A 294 -37.03 14.50 -22.74
C LEU A 294 -35.51 14.65 -22.82
N LYS A 295 -34.79 13.61 -22.37
CA LYS A 295 -33.34 13.48 -22.49
C LYS A 295 -33.01 12.48 -23.60
N PHE A 296 -31.85 12.63 -24.23
CA PHE A 296 -31.46 11.83 -25.40
C PHE A 296 -30.15 11.07 -25.18
N VAL A 297 -30.07 9.84 -25.68
CA VAL A 297 -28.87 8.98 -25.68
C VAL A 297 -28.32 8.81 -27.09
N ASN A 298 -27.01 8.69 -27.29
CA ASN A 298 -26.44 8.60 -28.66
C ASN A 298 -26.04 7.18 -29.08
N VAL A 299 -26.12 6.24 -28.15
CA VAL A 299 -25.61 4.88 -28.28
C VAL A 299 -26.61 3.94 -27.59
N THR A 300 -26.83 2.75 -28.15
CA THR A 300 -27.62 1.71 -27.50
C THR A 300 -26.87 1.10 -26.30
N LEU A 301 -27.55 0.29 -25.50
CA LEU A 301 -26.93 -0.44 -24.38
C LEU A 301 -25.77 -1.33 -24.87
N ASP A 302 -25.87 -1.90 -26.07
CA ASP A 302 -24.86 -2.75 -26.68
C ASP A 302 -23.68 -1.96 -27.30
N GLY A 303 -23.63 -0.65 -27.09
CA GLY A 303 -22.57 0.21 -27.63
C GLY A 303 -22.73 0.59 -29.10
N THR A 304 -23.86 0.27 -29.74
CA THR A 304 -24.10 0.60 -31.16
C THR A 304 -24.57 2.05 -31.31
N PRO A 305 -23.95 2.88 -32.17
CA PRO A 305 -24.37 4.27 -32.36
C PRO A 305 -25.77 4.36 -32.98
N ILE A 306 -26.61 5.24 -32.44
CA ILE A 306 -27.99 5.45 -32.90
C ILE A 306 -28.00 6.31 -34.17
N CYS A 307 -28.85 5.96 -35.13
CA CYS A 307 -29.00 6.68 -36.39
C CYS A 307 -29.69 8.03 -36.18
N TYR A 308 -28.98 9.12 -36.46
CA TYR A 308 -29.50 10.48 -36.36
C TYR A 308 -30.55 10.79 -37.44
N ALA A 309 -30.41 10.22 -38.65
CA ALA A 309 -31.35 10.42 -39.75
C ALA A 309 -32.71 9.74 -39.47
N PHE A 310 -32.69 8.53 -38.91
CA PHE A 310 -33.89 7.84 -38.43
C PHE A 310 -34.64 8.65 -37.36
N ASN A 311 -33.90 9.33 -36.49
CA ASN A 311 -34.46 10.23 -35.48
C ASN A 311 -34.69 11.67 -35.99
N GLY A 312 -34.60 11.90 -37.30
CA GLY A 312 -34.95 13.18 -37.94
C GLY A 312 -36.35 13.14 -38.54
N GLU A 313 -36.87 14.30 -38.94
CA GLU A 313 -38.19 14.39 -39.59
C GLU A 313 -38.24 13.67 -40.95
N ALA A 314 -37.09 13.62 -41.64
CA ALA A 314 -36.98 12.99 -42.96
C ALA A 314 -36.86 11.45 -42.94
N GLY A 315 -36.65 10.84 -41.76
CA GLY A 315 -36.33 9.41 -41.64
C GLY A 315 -34.97 9.03 -42.25
N CYS A 316 -34.54 7.78 -42.06
CA CYS A 316 -33.32 7.27 -42.70
C CYS A 316 -33.67 6.63 -44.05
N GLN A 317 -33.03 7.10 -45.11
CA GLN A 317 -33.22 6.59 -46.48
C GLN A 317 -32.08 5.66 -46.94
N THR A 318 -31.15 5.33 -46.04
CA THR A 318 -29.99 4.49 -46.36
C THR A 318 -30.35 3.01 -46.21
N ASP A 319 -30.31 2.28 -47.32
CA ASP A 319 -30.44 0.82 -47.31
C ASP A 319 -29.22 0.19 -46.60
N GLY A 320 -29.46 -0.69 -45.63
CA GLY A 320 -28.41 -1.30 -44.81
C GLY A 320 -27.65 -0.35 -43.87
N CYS A 321 -28.32 0.63 -43.23
CA CYS A 321 -27.67 1.57 -42.33
C CYS A 321 -26.90 0.88 -41.18
N ALA A 322 -25.60 1.15 -41.05
CA ALA A 322 -24.73 0.60 -39.99
C ALA A 322 -24.98 1.17 -38.58
N ARG A 323 -26.04 1.98 -38.40
CA ARG A 323 -26.43 2.62 -37.14
C ARG A 323 -27.80 2.12 -36.69
N ALA A 324 -28.02 2.01 -35.39
CA ALA A 324 -29.27 1.48 -34.86
C ALA A 324 -30.46 2.42 -35.17
N HIS A 325 -31.50 1.88 -35.80
CA HIS A 325 -32.77 2.56 -36.06
C HIS A 325 -33.70 2.41 -34.85
N VAL A 326 -33.40 3.17 -33.80
CA VAL A 326 -34.17 3.18 -32.55
C VAL A 326 -34.38 4.60 -32.03
N CYS A 327 -35.45 4.81 -31.27
CA CYS A 327 -35.78 6.08 -30.65
C CYS A 327 -34.67 6.56 -29.70
N LYS A 328 -34.26 7.81 -29.86
CA LYS A 328 -33.14 8.40 -29.10
C LYS A 328 -33.51 8.81 -27.66
N VAL A 329 -34.79 8.79 -27.29
CA VAL A 329 -35.23 9.20 -25.95
C VAL A 329 -34.77 8.17 -24.92
N ILE A 330 -34.16 8.65 -23.83
CA ILE A 330 -33.69 7.79 -22.74
C ILE A 330 -34.89 7.00 -22.19
N GLY A 331 -34.79 5.67 -22.19
CA GLY A 331 -35.82 4.76 -21.68
C GLY A 331 -36.83 4.25 -22.72
N CYS A 332 -36.84 4.79 -23.94
CA CYS A 332 -37.71 4.29 -25.01
C CYS A 332 -37.01 3.27 -25.90
N LEU A 333 -35.98 3.68 -26.66
CA LEU A 333 -35.22 2.82 -27.58
C LEU A 333 -36.09 1.95 -28.54
N SER A 334 -37.35 2.31 -28.79
CA SER A 334 -38.24 1.58 -29.69
C SER A 334 -37.77 1.67 -31.14
N PRO A 335 -37.83 0.58 -31.93
CA PRO A 335 -37.50 0.58 -33.35
C PRO A 335 -38.64 1.14 -34.23
N ASP A 336 -39.84 1.32 -33.68
CA ASP A 336 -41.05 1.66 -34.44
C ASP A 336 -41.12 3.16 -34.78
N HIS A 337 -40.45 4.00 -33.99
CA HIS A 337 -40.46 5.45 -34.17
C HIS A 337 -39.12 6.10 -33.84
N GLY A 338 -38.81 7.20 -34.52
CA GLY A 338 -37.74 8.13 -34.14
C GLY A 338 -38.20 9.13 -33.08
N LYS A 339 -37.27 9.94 -32.54
CA LYS A 339 -37.57 10.94 -31.48
C LYS A 339 -38.74 11.88 -31.83
N THR A 340 -38.99 12.14 -33.11
CA THR A 340 -40.04 13.03 -33.62
C THR A 340 -41.45 12.48 -33.39
N GLY A 341 -41.60 11.15 -33.35
CA GLY A 341 -42.86 10.47 -33.04
C GLY A 341 -43.03 10.11 -31.57
N HIS A 342 -42.08 10.46 -30.70
CA HIS A 342 -42.16 10.13 -29.27
C HIS A 342 -43.12 11.07 -28.56
N GLU A 343 -44.00 10.50 -27.73
CA GLU A 343 -44.95 11.26 -26.92
C GLU A 343 -44.23 12.31 -26.06
N GLY A 344 -44.66 13.58 -26.17
CA GLY A 344 -44.03 14.70 -25.47
C GLY A 344 -42.85 15.38 -26.19
N TYR A 345 -42.44 14.93 -27.38
CA TYR A 345 -41.43 15.64 -28.18
C TYR A 345 -42.04 16.87 -28.87
N LYS A 346 -41.45 18.05 -28.63
CA LYS A 346 -41.79 19.30 -29.35
C LYS A 346 -40.57 19.78 -30.14
N PRO A 347 -40.65 19.94 -31.48
CA PRO A 347 -39.54 20.45 -32.27
C PRO A 347 -39.21 21.89 -31.85
N LYS A 348 -37.92 22.23 -31.75
CA LYS A 348 -37.49 23.60 -31.50
C LYS A 348 -37.71 24.42 -32.78
N GLY A 349 -38.86 25.07 -32.91
CA GLY A 349 -39.10 25.93 -34.09
C GLY A 349 -40.48 26.55 -34.28
N THR A 350 -41.55 26.08 -33.63
CA THR A 350 -42.89 26.71 -33.80
C THR A 350 -43.12 27.77 -32.72
N GLY A 351 -42.50 28.92 -32.91
CA GLY A 351 -42.68 30.09 -32.08
C GLY A 351 -42.44 31.36 -32.88
N LYS A 352 -43.38 31.69 -33.78
CA LYS A 352 -43.67 33.06 -34.25
C LYS A 352 -44.95 33.08 -35.12
N GLY A 353 -46.01 33.63 -34.54
CA GLY A 353 -46.97 34.52 -35.19
C GLY A 353 -48.10 33.92 -36.04
N GLN A 354 -49.28 33.77 -35.44
CA GLN A 354 -50.49 34.41 -35.97
C GLN A 354 -51.30 34.96 -34.79
N ALA A 355 -51.48 36.28 -34.80
CA ALA A 355 -52.30 37.05 -33.88
C ALA A 355 -53.12 38.01 -34.74
N PHE A 356 -54.44 38.05 -34.51
CA PHE A 356 -55.47 38.96 -35.07
C PHE A 356 -55.63 38.93 -36.61
N GLN A 357 -56.82 38.83 -37.21
CA GLN A 357 -58.20 39.11 -36.80
C GLN A 357 -59.12 37.91 -37.04
#